data_AF-A0A4U9TWF5-F1
#
_entry.id   AF-A0A4U9TWF5-F1
#
_cell.length_a   1.000
_cell.length_b   1.000
_cell.length_c   1.000
_cell.angle_alpha   90.00
_cell.angle_beta   90.00
_cell.angle_gamma   90.00
#
_symmetry.space_group_name_H-M   'P 1'
#
loop_
_entity.id
_entity.type
_entity.pdbx_description
1 polymer ?
#
loop_
_entity_poly.entity_id
_entity_poly.type
_entity_poly.pdbx_seq_one_letter_code
_entity_poly.pdbx_strand_id
1 'polypeptide(L)'
;MSVAIKSTPGSSSRRRLWGLAQGLLTLALTLFGLLLITFLLSALSPVDRVLQIVGDHASAATYEQVKQQLGLDRSLSVQFWHYLERLAHGDLGTASATGQPVLLDLLHAFPATLELATLSLVIGARSACWQASCVRVLPAASWISAYVLLPCSVTRYPSSGWGC
;
A
#
# COMPACT_ATOMS: atom_id res chain seq x y z
N MET A 1 16.36 -3.53 -59.42
CA MET A 1 15.15 -2.97 -58.79
C MET A 1 15.25 -3.21 -57.27
N SER A 2 15.85 -2.29 -56.52
CA SER A 2 15.86 -2.36 -55.05
C SER A 2 14.82 -1.41 -54.51
N VAL A 3 13.78 -1.96 -53.88
CA VAL A 3 12.74 -1.19 -53.20
C VAL A 3 13.31 -0.69 -51.88
N ALA A 4 13.42 0.64 -51.74
CA ALA A 4 13.80 1.32 -50.52
C ALA A 4 12.61 1.33 -49.55
N ILE A 5 12.74 0.63 -48.42
CA ILE A 5 11.75 0.63 -47.35
C ILE A 5 12.11 1.78 -46.40
N LYS A 6 11.38 2.89 -46.48
CA LYS A 6 11.53 4.01 -45.54
C LYS A 6 10.90 3.63 -44.20
N SER A 7 11.71 3.26 -43.23
CA SER A 7 11.28 3.09 -41.84
C SER A 7 11.26 4.44 -41.14
N THR A 8 10.07 5.05 -41.01
CA THR A 8 9.83 6.08 -39.99
C THR A 8 9.07 5.45 -38.82
N PRO A 9 9.62 5.47 -37.59
CA PRO A 9 8.74 5.51 -36.44
C PRO A 9 9.27 6.48 -35.36
N GLY A 10 8.90 7.75 -35.45
CA GLY A 10 9.13 8.78 -34.43
C GLY A 10 8.01 8.90 -33.38
N SER A 11 7.34 7.80 -32.97
CA SER A 11 6.12 7.87 -32.12
C SER A 11 6.15 7.05 -30.81
N SER A 12 7.27 6.42 -30.44
CA SER A 12 7.32 5.50 -29.28
C SER A 12 7.26 6.22 -27.92
N SER A 13 7.78 7.45 -27.82
CA SER A 13 7.87 8.21 -26.56
C SER A 13 6.51 8.61 -26.00
N ARG A 14 5.52 8.90 -26.86
CA ARG A 14 4.18 9.34 -26.42
C ARG A 14 3.37 8.23 -25.75
N ARG A 15 3.57 6.97 -26.18
CA ARG A 15 2.93 5.80 -25.56
C ARG A 15 3.55 5.46 -24.20
N ARG A 16 4.87 5.63 -24.04
CA ARG A 16 5.55 5.41 -22.75
C ARG A 16 5.15 6.46 -21.71
N LEU A 17 5.07 7.73 -22.10
CA LEU A 17 4.60 8.80 -21.21
C LEU A 17 3.16 8.60 -20.76
N TRP A 18 2.28 8.12 -21.65
CA TRP A 18 0.91 7.77 -21.28
C TRP A 18 0.86 6.62 -20.28
N GLY A 19 1.66 5.57 -20.50
CA GLY A 19 1.73 4.43 -19.56
C GLY A 19 2.22 4.86 -18.16
N LEU A 20 3.23 5.72 -18.09
CA LEU A 20 3.73 6.26 -16.82
C LEU A 20 2.69 7.17 -16.14
N ALA A 21 2.02 8.04 -16.90
CA ALA A 21 0.97 8.90 -16.35
C ALA A 21 -0.22 8.08 -15.80
N GLN A 22 -0.62 7.03 -16.51
CA GLN A 22 -1.66 6.11 -16.03
C GLN A 22 -1.22 5.36 -14.77
N GLY A 23 0.04 4.94 -14.69
CA GLY A 23 0.61 4.34 -13.49
C GLY A 23 0.62 5.28 -12.29
N LEU A 24 1.09 6.52 -12.48
CA LEU A 24 1.06 7.56 -11.44
C LEU A 24 -0.35 7.86 -10.97
N LEU A 25 -1.32 7.96 -11.90
CA LEU A 25 -2.71 8.22 -11.55
C LEU A 25 -3.30 7.10 -10.70
N THR A 26 -3.01 5.85 -11.07
CA THR A 26 -3.49 4.67 -10.33
C THR A 26 -2.88 4.64 -8.93
N LEU A 27 -1.57 4.91 -8.82
CA LEU A 27 -0.86 5.01 -7.54
C LEU A 27 -1.41 6.14 -6.66
N ALA A 28 -1.64 7.32 -7.24
CA ALA A 28 -2.19 8.46 -6.50
C ALA A 28 -3.60 8.15 -5.99
N LEU A 29 -4.43 7.48 -6.80
CA LEU A 29 -5.79 7.11 -6.42
C LEU A 29 -5.80 6.05 -5.30
N THR A 30 -4.92 5.06 -5.35
CA THR A 30 -4.83 4.04 -4.28
C THR A 30 -4.33 4.64 -2.98
N LEU A 31 -3.32 5.51 -3.03
CA LEU A 31 -2.83 6.24 -1.85
C LEU A 31 -3.92 7.15 -1.28
N PHE A 32 -4.62 7.90 -2.13
CA PHE A 32 -5.74 8.74 -1.70
C PHE A 32 -6.85 7.92 -1.03
N GLY A 33 -7.22 6.78 -1.63
CA GLY A 33 -8.20 5.85 -1.04
C GLY A 33 -7.74 5.31 0.31
N LEU A 34 -6.47 4.92 0.44
CA LEU A 34 -5.88 4.46 1.69
C LEU A 34 -5.92 5.56 2.76
N LEU A 35 -5.51 6.79 2.43
CA LEU A 35 -5.53 7.94 3.34
C LEU A 35 -6.96 8.27 3.78
N LEU A 36 -7.91 8.24 2.84
CA LEU A 36 -9.32 8.48 3.15
C LEU A 36 -9.88 7.41 4.09
N ILE A 37 -9.65 6.13 3.78
CA ILE A 37 -10.12 5.01 4.61
C ILE A 37 -9.49 5.06 6.00
N THR A 38 -8.17 5.25 6.09
CA THR A 38 -7.47 5.35 7.38
C THR A 38 -7.92 6.57 8.18
N PHE A 39 -8.16 7.72 7.53
CA PHE A 39 -8.75 8.89 8.17
C PHE A 39 -10.17 8.62 8.68
N LEU A 40 -11.02 7.98 7.89
CA LEU A 40 -12.38 7.60 8.32
C LEU A 40 -12.33 6.64 9.51
N LEU A 41 -11.47 5.63 9.46
CA LEU A 41 -11.29 4.70 10.58
C LEU A 41 -10.82 5.45 11.84
N SER A 42 -9.92 6.42 11.70
CA SER A 42 -9.44 7.23 12.83
C SER A 42 -10.49 8.22 13.34
N ALA A 43 -11.34 8.77 12.46
CA ALA A 43 -12.41 9.71 12.82
C ALA A 43 -13.65 9.00 13.40
N LEU A 44 -13.88 7.74 13.00
CA LEU A 44 -14.89 6.86 13.61
C LEU A 44 -14.41 6.25 14.93
N SER A 45 -13.09 6.26 15.17
CA SER A 45 -12.54 5.84 16.45
C SER A 45 -13.06 6.80 17.53
N PRO A 46 -13.71 6.30 18.60
CA PRO A 46 -14.25 7.11 19.69
C PRO A 46 -13.14 7.65 20.62
N VAL A 47 -11.94 7.84 20.09
CA VAL A 47 -10.76 8.29 20.81
C VAL A 47 -10.72 9.80 20.73
N ASP A 48 -11.11 10.45 21.83
CA ASP A 48 -11.05 11.90 21.95
C ASP A 48 -9.58 12.34 21.98
N ARG A 49 -9.10 12.96 20.89
CA ARG A 49 -7.70 13.46 20.81
C ARG A 49 -7.36 14.42 21.95
N VAL A 50 -8.36 15.13 22.46
CA VAL A 50 -8.23 16.01 23.63
C VAL A 50 -7.85 15.20 24.88
N LEU A 51 -8.47 14.03 25.11
CA LEU A 51 -8.16 13.17 26.25
C LEU A 51 -6.78 12.52 26.13
N GLN A 52 -6.29 12.26 24.91
CA GLN A 52 -4.91 11.76 24.71
C GLN A 52 -3.84 12.81 25.04
N ILE A 53 -4.14 14.10 24.83
CA ILE A 53 -3.19 15.19 25.08
C ILE A 53 -3.23 15.66 26.54
N VAL A 54 -4.42 15.78 27.13
CA VAL A 54 -4.59 16.33 28.49
C VAL A 54 -4.63 15.24 29.57
N GLY A 55 -4.81 13.97 29.18
CA GLY A 55 -4.96 12.84 30.11
C GLY A 55 -6.31 12.85 30.82
N ASP A 56 -6.68 11.71 31.42
CA ASP A 56 -7.98 11.46 32.07
C ASP A 56 -8.24 12.33 33.32
N HIS A 57 -7.35 13.27 33.65
CA HIS A 57 -7.37 14.10 34.88
C HIS A 57 -7.40 15.61 34.58
N ALA A 58 -7.72 16.00 33.35
CA ALA A 58 -7.85 17.39 32.94
C ALA A 58 -9.04 18.10 33.60
N SER A 59 -8.85 19.34 34.09
CA SER A 59 -9.98 20.19 34.50
C SER A 59 -10.88 20.51 33.29
N ALA A 60 -12.22 20.56 33.49
CA ALA A 60 -13.18 20.81 32.41
C ALA A 60 -12.90 22.12 31.63
N ALA A 61 -12.34 23.13 32.31
CA ALA A 61 -11.93 24.38 31.69
C ALA A 61 -10.73 24.22 30.73
N THR A 62 -9.78 23.34 31.07
CA THR A 62 -8.64 23.01 30.21
C THR A 62 -9.08 22.18 29.01
N TYR A 63 -10.05 21.28 29.17
CA TYR A 63 -10.62 20.50 28.08
C TYR A 63 -11.28 21.38 27.01
N GLU A 64 -12.12 22.34 27.40
CA GLU A 64 -12.77 23.27 26.47
C GLU A 64 -11.78 24.16 25.72
N GLN A 65 -10.77 24.69 26.41
CA GLN A 65 -9.71 25.49 25.78
C GLN A 65 -8.92 24.68 24.76
N VAL A 66 -8.55 23.45 25.10
CA VAL A 66 -7.80 22.56 24.21
C VAL A 66 -8.68 22.12 23.03
N LYS A 67 -9.96 21.82 23.24
CA LYS A 67 -10.93 21.50 22.18
C LYS A 67 -11.06 22.63 21.15
N GLN A 68 -11.14 23.88 21.60
CA GLN A 68 -11.16 25.05 20.72
C GLN A 68 -9.84 25.24 19.97
N GLN A 69 -8.70 25.04 20.64
CA GLN A 69 -7.37 25.14 20.01
C GLN A 69 -7.09 24.04 18.99
N LEU A 70 -7.60 22.82 19.20
CA LEU A 70 -7.52 21.71 18.25
C LEU A 70 -8.49 21.88 17.07
N GLY A 71 -9.41 22.85 17.12
CA GLY A 71 -10.36 23.11 16.03
C GLY A 71 -11.32 21.95 15.79
N LEU A 72 -11.63 21.18 16.85
CA LEU A 72 -12.55 20.03 16.79
C LEU A 72 -13.98 20.41 16.40
N ASP A 73 -14.31 21.71 16.39
CA ASP A 73 -15.58 22.28 15.89
C ASP A 73 -15.65 22.42 14.36
N ARG A 74 -14.58 22.11 13.61
CA ARG A 74 -14.58 22.19 12.14
C ARG A 74 -15.09 20.90 11.51
N SER A 75 -15.93 21.04 10.47
CA SER A 75 -16.44 19.91 9.67
C SER A 75 -15.33 18.97 9.22
N LEU A 76 -15.58 17.65 9.25
CA LEU A 76 -14.62 16.59 8.92
C LEU A 76 -13.89 16.82 7.58
N SER A 77 -14.57 17.40 6.59
CA SER A 77 -13.99 17.74 5.28
C SER A 77 -12.83 18.75 5.35
N VAL A 78 -12.95 19.75 6.23
CA VAL A 78 -11.90 20.77 6.42
C VAL A 78 -10.70 20.17 7.16
N GLN A 79 -10.94 19.26 8.11
CA GLN A 79 -9.87 18.54 8.79
C GLN A 79 -9.09 17.65 7.82
N PHE A 80 -9.78 16.97 6.90
CA PHE A 80 -9.15 16.17 5.86
C PHE A 80 -8.35 17.03 4.86
N TRP A 81 -8.86 18.20 4.48
CA TRP A 81 -8.15 19.11 3.59
C TRP A 81 -6.83 19.62 4.20
N HIS A 82 -6.86 20.07 5.46
CA HIS A 82 -5.62 20.45 6.16
C HIS A 82 -4.65 19.27 6.35
N TYR A 83 -5.18 18.05 6.53
CA TYR A 83 -4.34 16.85 6.57
C TYR A 83 -3.63 16.63 5.22
N LEU A 84 -4.35 16.72 4.10
CA LEU A 84 -3.75 16.61 2.76
C LEU A 84 -2.73 17.72 2.47
N GLU A 85 -3.00 18.95 2.88
CA GLU A 85 -2.09 20.08 2.71
C GLU A 85 -0.77 19.86 3.47
N ARG A 86 -0.84 19.43 4.73
CA ARG A 86 0.35 19.08 5.53
C ARG A 86 1.11 17.91 4.93
N LEU A 87 0.39 16.89 4.46
CA LEU A 87 0.98 15.72 3.80
C LEU A 87 1.72 16.12 2.51
N ALA A 88 1.16 17.06 1.74
CA ALA A 88 1.78 17.59 0.53
C ALA A 88 3.06 18.41 0.83
N HIS A 89 3.17 19.00 2.01
CA HIS A 89 4.39 19.66 2.49
C HIS A 89 5.41 18.69 3.12
N GLY A 90 5.10 17.39 3.16
CA GLY A 90 5.97 16.35 3.74
C GLY A 90 5.83 16.20 5.25
N ASP A 91 4.83 16.83 5.87
CA ASP A 91 4.53 16.67 7.29
C ASP A 91 3.51 15.53 7.48
N LEU A 92 3.99 14.38 7.95
CA LEU A 92 3.18 13.19 8.26
C LEU A 92 2.33 13.37 9.53
N GLY A 93 2.51 14.47 10.26
CA GLY A 93 1.84 14.77 11.51
C GLY A 93 2.41 14.02 12.71
N THR A 94 1.74 14.19 13.85
CA THR A 94 2.02 13.50 15.10
C THR A 94 1.09 12.30 15.28
N ALA A 95 1.65 11.18 15.74
CA ALA A 95 0.89 10.00 16.07
C ALA A 95 -0.06 10.33 17.23
N SER A 96 -1.36 10.12 17.06
CA SER A 96 -2.34 10.41 18.12
C SER A 96 -2.11 9.50 19.35
N ALA A 97 -1.61 8.27 19.14
CA ALA A 97 -1.34 7.32 20.22
C ALA A 97 -0.14 7.67 21.12
N THR A 98 0.93 8.25 20.57
CA THR A 98 2.22 8.45 21.26
C THR A 98 2.62 9.93 21.38
N GLY A 99 1.97 10.84 20.66
CA GLY A 99 2.30 12.27 20.61
C GLY A 99 3.61 12.60 19.88
N GLN A 100 4.31 11.60 19.35
CA GLN A 100 5.59 11.75 18.62
C GLN A 100 5.35 11.94 17.12
N PRO A 101 6.30 12.56 16.38
CA PRO A 101 6.21 12.67 14.93
C PRO A 101 6.27 11.28 14.28
N VAL A 102 5.29 10.99 13.41
CA VAL A 102 5.15 9.67 12.74
C VAL A 102 6.40 9.29 11.95
N LEU A 103 7.11 10.28 11.41
CA LEU A 103 8.35 10.07 10.66
C LEU A 103 9.43 9.36 11.50
N LEU A 104 9.52 9.68 12.80
CA LEU A 104 10.55 9.14 13.68
C LEU A 104 10.23 7.69 14.05
N ASP A 105 8.96 7.40 14.32
CA ASP A 105 8.46 6.03 14.51
C ASP A 105 8.68 5.18 13.24
N LEU A 106 8.44 5.76 12.06
CA LEU A 106 8.65 5.08 10.79
C LEU A 106 10.13 4.74 10.56
N LEU A 107 11.04 5.68 10.85
CA LEU A 107 12.49 5.44 10.76
C LEU A 107 12.97 4.36 11.73
N HIS A 108 12.35 4.26 12.90
CA HIS A 108 12.68 3.24 13.89
C HIS A 108 12.16 1.85 13.49
N ALA A 109 10.97 1.77 12.89
CA ALA A 109 10.41 0.52 12.41
C ALA A 109 11.03 0.04 11.07
N PHE A 110 11.58 0.96 10.29
CA PHE A 110 12.17 0.68 8.97
C PHE A 110 13.23 -0.45 8.98
N PRO A 111 14.27 -0.42 9.84
CA PRO A 111 15.27 -1.49 9.86
C PRO A 111 14.67 -2.86 10.17
N ALA A 112 13.73 -2.96 11.11
CA ALA A 112 13.07 -4.23 11.45
C ALA A 112 12.25 -4.79 10.27
N THR A 113 11.52 -3.93 9.54
CA THR A 113 10.78 -4.37 8.35
C THR A 113 11.71 -4.83 7.22
N LEU A 114 12.88 -4.20 7.06
CA LEU A 114 13.90 -4.64 6.10
C LEU A 114 14.47 -6.00 6.46
N GLU A 115 14.76 -6.25 7.74
CA GLU A 115 15.20 -7.57 8.21
C GLU A 115 14.16 -8.66 7.91
N LEU A 116 12.89 -8.42 8.23
CA LEU A 116 11.83 -9.37 7.94
C LEU A 116 11.58 -9.56 6.43
N ALA A 117 11.62 -8.48 5.64
CA ALA A 117 11.45 -8.54 4.20
C ALA A 117 12.58 -9.33 3.54
N THR A 118 13.83 -9.10 3.95
CA THR A 118 14.98 -9.83 3.43
C THR A 118 14.93 -11.31 3.80
N LEU A 119 14.57 -11.65 5.04
CA LEU A 119 14.35 -13.05 5.45
C LEU A 119 13.23 -13.72 4.64
N SER A 120 12.11 -13.03 4.44
CA SER A 120 10.99 -13.53 3.63
C SER A 120 11.42 -13.81 2.18
N LEU A 121 12.16 -12.88 1.56
CA LEU A 121 12.70 -13.06 0.21
C LEU A 121 13.68 -14.24 0.13
N VAL A 122 14.57 -14.39 1.11
CA VAL A 122 15.53 -15.50 1.15
C VAL A 122 14.81 -16.83 1.30
N ILE A 123 13.89 -16.94 2.26
CA ILE A 123 13.12 -18.17 2.49
C ILE A 123 12.26 -18.50 1.28
N GLY A 124 11.57 -17.51 0.69
CA GLY A 124 10.75 -17.65 -0.50
C GLY A 124 11.55 -18.05 -1.74
N ALA A 125 12.71 -17.44 -1.97
CA ALA A 125 13.59 -17.80 -3.07
C ALA A 125 14.16 -19.21 -2.90
N ARG A 126 14.53 -19.59 -1.66
CA ARG A 126 14.99 -20.94 -1.35
C ARG A 126 13.89 -21.97 -1.54
N SER A 127 12.68 -21.72 -1.06
CA SER A 127 11.55 -22.63 -1.23
C SER A 127 11.13 -22.75 -2.70
N ALA A 128 11.15 -21.65 -3.47
CA ALA A 128 10.88 -21.66 -4.90
C ALA A 128 11.93 -22.45 -5.71
N CYS A 129 13.22 -22.27 -5.41
CA CYS A 129 14.31 -23.00 -6.06
C CYS A 129 14.27 -24.50 -5.73
N TRP A 130 13.92 -24.83 -4.48
CA TRP A 130 13.69 -26.21 -4.05
C TRP A 130 12.52 -26.85 -4.81
N GLN A 131 11.40 -26.15 -4.93
CA GLN A 131 10.22 -26.60 -5.70
C GLN A 131 10.58 -26.88 -7.17
N ALA A 132 11.33 -25.97 -7.81
CA ALA A 132 11.78 -26.12 -9.19
C ALA A 132 12.73 -27.31 -9.40
N SER A 133 13.57 -27.60 -8.41
CA SER A 133 14.53 -28.73 -8.45
C SER A 133 13.81 -30.09 -8.30
N CYS A 134 12.85 -30.21 -7.38
CA CYS A 134 12.10 -31.45 -7.17
C CYS A 134 11.26 -31.87 -8.38
N VAL A 135 10.65 -30.91 -9.10
CA VAL A 135 9.86 -31.19 -10.32
C VAL A 135 10.68 -31.87 -11.41
N ARG A 136 11.99 -31.63 -11.46
CA ARG A 136 12.87 -32.18 -12.51
C ARG A 136 13.31 -33.63 -12.24
N VAL A 137 13.19 -34.09 -10.98
CA VAL A 137 13.70 -35.40 -10.52
C VAL A 137 12.58 -36.41 -10.27
N LEU A 138 11.35 -35.96 -10.03
CA LEU A 138 10.23 -36.85 -9.72
C LEU A 138 9.64 -37.48 -11.01
N PRO A 139 9.54 -38.82 -11.09
CA PRO A 139 8.86 -39.48 -12.21
C PRO A 139 7.37 -39.09 -12.22
N ALA A 140 6.78 -38.97 -13.41
CA ALA A 140 5.41 -38.48 -13.64
C ALA A 140 4.30 -39.27 -12.91
N ALA A 141 4.61 -40.43 -12.33
CA ALA A 141 3.69 -41.31 -11.62
C ALA A 141 3.70 -41.15 -10.08
N SER A 142 4.45 -40.19 -9.50
CA SER A 142 4.49 -39.98 -8.04
C SER A 142 3.34 -39.08 -7.55
N TRP A 143 2.64 -39.50 -6.48
CA TRP A 143 1.55 -38.77 -5.82
C TRP A 143 1.94 -37.34 -5.38
N ILE A 144 3.24 -37.08 -5.18
CA ILE A 144 3.79 -35.77 -4.78
C ILE A 144 3.69 -34.75 -5.93
N SER A 145 3.73 -35.22 -7.20
CA SER A 145 3.62 -34.36 -8.38
C SER A 145 2.23 -33.69 -8.46
N ALA A 146 1.18 -34.40 -8.03
CA ALA A 146 -0.18 -33.85 -7.98
C ALA A 146 -0.34 -32.70 -6.97
N TYR A 147 0.32 -32.79 -5.80
CA TYR A 147 0.28 -31.74 -4.78
C TYR A 147 1.11 -30.50 -5.15
N VAL A 148 2.22 -30.70 -5.86
CA VAL A 148 3.12 -29.62 -6.33
C VAL A 148 2.57 -28.87 -7.55
N LEU A 149 1.82 -29.55 -8.44
CA LEU A 149 1.18 -28.93 -9.62
C LEU A 149 -0.23 -28.38 -9.34
N LEU A 150 -0.81 -28.67 -8.17
CA LEU A 150 -2.10 -28.13 -7.73
C LEU A 150 -2.21 -26.59 -7.73
N PRO A 151 -1.19 -25.78 -7.37
CA PRO A 151 -1.26 -24.33 -7.57
C PRO A 151 -1.40 -23.92 -9.05
N CYS A 152 -0.93 -24.74 -10.00
CA CYS A 152 -1.05 -24.48 -11.44
C CYS A 152 -2.46 -24.79 -11.98
N SER A 153 -3.21 -25.72 -11.39
CA SER A 153 -4.58 -26.04 -11.80
C SER A 153 -5.61 -25.02 -11.30
N VAL A 154 -5.35 -24.35 -10.16
CA VAL A 154 -6.21 -23.29 -9.63
C VAL A 154 -6.16 -22.01 -10.47
N THR A 155 -5.01 -21.66 -11.06
CA THR A 155 -4.92 -20.51 -11.97
C THR A 155 -5.52 -20.76 -13.36
N ARG A 156 -5.85 -22.02 -13.70
CA ARG A 156 -6.57 -22.35 -14.93
C ARG A 156 -8.07 -22.50 -14.65
N TYR A 157 -8.71 -21.44 -14.16
CA TYR A 157 -10.16 -21.35 -14.22
C TYR A 157 -10.58 -21.15 -15.69
N PRO A 158 -11.53 -21.95 -16.22
CA PRO A 158 -11.82 -22.02 -17.65
C PRO A 158 -12.55 -20.76 -18.12
N SER A 159 -11.91 -19.97 -18.99
CA SER A 159 -12.55 -18.87 -19.72
C SER A 159 -12.75 -19.22 -21.19
N SER A 160 -13.55 -20.26 -21.44
CA SER A 160 -14.32 -20.47 -22.69
C SER A 160 -15.15 -21.74 -22.45
N GLY A 161 -16.46 -21.67 -22.21
CA GLY A 161 -17.40 -21.00 -23.09
C GLY A 161 -17.99 -22.06 -24.01
N TRP A 162 -19.08 -22.66 -23.53
CA TRP A 162 -20.05 -23.49 -24.22
C TRP A 162 -20.18 -23.19 -25.72
N GLY A 163 -20.17 -24.24 -26.55
CA GLY A 163 -20.48 -24.12 -27.97
C GLY A 163 -20.18 -25.42 -28.72
N CYS A 164 -21.17 -26.33 -28.67
CA CYS A 164 -21.47 -27.43 -29.58
C CYS A 164 -20.32 -28.27 -30.17
#